data_AF-K2F8I3-F1
#
_entry.id   AF-K2F8I3-F1
#
_cell.length_a   1.000
_cell.length_b   1.000
_cell.length_c   1.000
_cell.angle_alpha   90.00
_cell.angle_beta   90.00
_cell.angle_gamma   90.00
#
_symmetry.space_group_name_H-M   'P 1'
#
loop_
_entity.id
_entity.type
_entity.pdbx_description
1 polymer ?
#
loop_
_entity_poly.entity_id
_entity_poly.type
_entity_poly.pdbx_seq_one_letter_code
_entity_poly.pdbx_strand_id
1 'polypeptide(L)'
;MFFSSPSADLNVIFFLLAVALIISIATYFFSKKILIAVFIMSVLSNFVLFLNSGSRLFGMYEIKWVVVFTLDFWPYINLLLFILLVFNYFKNRNEQNKAE
;
A
#
# COMPACT_ATOMS: atom_id res chain seq x y z
N MET A 1 5.07 -17.20 2.12
CA MET A 1 4.66 -18.58 1.78
C MET A 1 5.93 -19.43 1.65
N PHE A 2 6.03 -20.57 2.35
CA PHE A 2 7.29 -21.32 2.51
C PHE A 2 7.35 -22.65 1.71
N PHE A 3 6.39 -22.91 0.80
CA PHE A 3 6.26 -24.24 0.15
C PHE A 3 5.94 -24.21 -1.35
N SER A 4 6.14 -23.10 -2.07
CA SER A 4 5.85 -23.00 -3.50
C SER A 4 7.09 -22.65 -4.34
N SER A 5 7.05 -22.92 -5.65
CA SER A 5 8.13 -22.50 -6.56
C SER A 5 8.22 -20.97 -6.61
N PRO A 6 9.41 -20.38 -6.81
CA PRO A 6 9.56 -18.92 -6.92
C PRO A 6 8.61 -18.26 -7.94
N SER A 7 8.29 -18.98 -9.01
CA SER A 7 7.32 -18.57 -10.02
C SER A 7 5.88 -18.54 -9.51
N ALA A 8 5.48 -19.50 -8.66
CA ALA A 8 4.16 -19.51 -8.03
C ALA A 8 4.04 -18.39 -6.99
N ASP A 9 5.09 -18.13 -6.19
CA ASP A 9 5.14 -17.00 -5.26
C ASP A 9 4.96 -15.65 -6.00
N LEU A 10 5.62 -15.45 -7.16
CA LEU A 10 5.42 -14.25 -7.99
C LEU A 10 3.97 -14.08 -8.42
N ASN A 11 3.36 -15.15 -8.93
CA ASN A 11 1.99 -15.10 -9.41
C ASN A 11 1.00 -14.72 -8.29
N VAL A 12 1.22 -15.23 -7.08
CA VAL A 12 0.43 -14.86 -5.91
C VAL A 12 0.62 -13.39 -5.54
N ILE A 13 1.87 -12.89 -5.55
CA ILE A 13 2.15 -11.47 -5.29
C ILE A 13 1.42 -10.58 -6.32
N PHE A 14 1.55 -10.89 -7.61
CA PHE A 14 0.88 -10.11 -8.66
C PHE A 14 -0.65 -10.16 -8.54
N PHE A 15 -1.20 -11.34 -8.24
CA PHE A 15 -2.64 -11.48 -8.00
C PHE A 15 -3.10 -10.60 -6.83
N LEU A 16 -2.39 -10.62 -5.70
CA LEU A 16 -2.73 -9.80 -4.54
C LEU A 16 -2.56 -8.30 -4.80
N LEU A 17 -1.53 -7.89 -5.56
CA LEU A 17 -1.37 -6.49 -5.98
C LEU A 17 -2.49 -6.04 -6.93
N ALA A 18 -2.96 -6.91 -7.83
CA ALA A 18 -4.11 -6.62 -8.68
C ALA A 18 -5.39 -6.45 -7.84
N VAL A 19 -5.60 -7.31 -6.83
CA VAL A 19 -6.72 -7.16 -5.89
C VAL A 19 -6.61 -5.84 -5.11
N ALA A 20 -5.43 -5.49 -4.61
CA ALA A 20 -5.19 -4.21 -3.94
C ALA A 20 -5.51 -3.00 -4.84
N LEU A 21 -5.13 -3.08 -6.12
CA LEU A 21 -5.45 -2.06 -7.12
C LEU A 21 -6.97 -1.93 -7.32
N ILE A 22 -7.70 -3.03 -7.45
CA ILE A 22 -9.16 -3.02 -7.58
C ILE A 22 -9.81 -2.38 -6.35
N ILE A 23 -9.36 -2.74 -5.14
CA ILE A 23 -9.86 -2.15 -3.89
C ILE A 23 -9.59 -0.64 -3.84
N SER A 24 -8.39 -0.21 -4.25
CA SER A 24 -8.04 1.22 -4.31
C SER A 24 -8.91 1.98 -5.31
N ILE A 25 -9.10 1.44 -6.51
CA ILE A 25 -9.97 2.01 -7.54
C ILE A 25 -11.41 2.14 -7.01
N ALA A 26 -11.94 1.06 -6.41
CA ALA A 26 -13.27 1.09 -5.79
C ALA A 26 -13.36 2.17 -4.69
N THR A 27 -12.34 2.26 -3.84
CA THR A 27 -12.25 3.29 -2.79
C THR A 27 -12.32 4.70 -3.38
N TYR A 28 -11.63 4.97 -4.49
CA TYR A 28 -11.71 6.24 -5.18
C TYR A 28 -13.13 6.50 -5.72
N PHE A 29 -13.75 5.50 -6.36
CA PHE A 29 -15.08 5.65 -6.94
C PHE A 29 -16.15 6.02 -5.90
N PHE A 30 -16.10 5.42 -4.70
CA PHE A 30 -17.05 5.68 -3.62
C PHE A 30 -16.73 6.94 -2.81
N SER A 31 -15.47 7.14 -2.43
CA SER A 31 -15.09 8.29 -1.58
C SER A 31 -14.94 9.59 -2.35
N LYS A 32 -14.69 9.51 -3.67
CA LYS A 32 -14.24 10.61 -4.54
C LYS A 32 -13.00 11.34 -4.03
N LYS A 33 -12.22 10.72 -3.14
CA LYS A 33 -11.04 11.31 -2.49
C LYS A 33 -9.79 10.54 -2.91
N ILE A 34 -9.05 11.10 -3.86
CA ILE A 34 -7.82 10.50 -4.41
C ILE A 34 -6.80 10.13 -3.32
N LEU A 35 -6.64 10.98 -2.30
CA LEU A 35 -5.68 10.75 -1.21
C LEU A 35 -6.01 9.50 -0.38
N ILE A 36 -7.30 9.21 -0.17
CA ILE A 36 -7.74 7.99 0.54
C ILE A 36 -7.41 6.76 -0.31
N ALA A 37 -7.72 6.80 -1.61
CA ALA A 37 -7.41 5.69 -2.51
C ALA A 37 -5.90 5.40 -2.60
N VAL A 38 -5.08 6.45 -2.72
CA VAL A 38 -3.61 6.33 -2.72
C VAL A 38 -3.10 5.73 -1.41
N PHE A 39 -3.63 6.17 -0.27
CA PHE A 39 -3.28 5.61 1.03
C PHE A 39 -3.63 4.11 1.13
N ILE A 40 -4.85 3.73 0.73
CA ILE A 40 -5.28 2.33 0.74
C ILE A 40 -4.41 1.48 -0.19
N MET A 41 -4.10 1.96 -1.40
CA MET A 41 -3.18 1.26 -2.32
C MET A 41 -1.82 1.04 -1.68
N SER A 42 -1.26 2.08 -1.06
CA SER A 42 0.08 2.03 -0.46
C SER A 42 0.14 1.04 0.70
N VAL A 43 -0.85 1.08 1.61
CA VAL A 43 -0.91 0.18 2.76
C VAL A 43 -1.09 -1.27 2.31
N LEU A 44 -2.02 -1.54 1.38
CA LEU A 44 -2.26 -2.90 0.90
C LEU A 44 -1.05 -3.46 0.14
N SER A 45 -0.42 -2.67 -0.73
CA SER A 45 0.78 -3.10 -1.46
C SER A 45 1.95 -3.38 -0.53
N ASN A 46 2.14 -2.52 0.47
CA ASN A 46 3.16 -2.74 1.50
C ASN A 46 2.89 -4.03 2.28
N PHE A 47 1.63 -4.29 2.66
CA PHE A 47 1.25 -5.51 3.38
C PHE A 47 1.49 -6.78 2.54
N VAL A 48 1.13 -6.77 1.25
CA VAL A 48 1.36 -7.89 0.33
C VAL A 48 2.86 -8.21 0.22
N LEU A 49 3.70 -7.20 0.04
CA LEU A 49 5.14 -7.41 -0.07
C LEU A 49 5.79 -7.77 1.27
N PHE A 50 5.29 -7.19 2.37
CA PHE A 50 5.75 -7.49 3.73
C PHE A 50 5.56 -8.98 4.06
N LEU A 51 4.38 -9.53 3.79
CA LEU A 51 4.09 -10.96 4.02
C LEU A 51 4.97 -11.92 3.21
N ASN A 52 5.56 -11.42 2.12
CA ASN A 52 6.43 -12.20 1.26
C ASN A 52 7.92 -11.95 1.53
N SER A 53 8.30 -10.97 2.35
CA SER A 53 9.69 -10.53 2.59
C SER A 53 10.70 -11.65 2.91
N GLY A 54 10.25 -12.73 3.55
CA GLY A 54 11.07 -13.91 3.86
C GLY A 54 11.19 -14.95 2.72
N SER A 55 10.59 -14.72 1.54
CA SER A 55 10.63 -15.67 0.43
C SER A 55 12.01 -15.71 -0.24
N ARG A 56 12.43 -16.93 -0.62
CA ARG A 56 13.67 -17.17 -1.38
C ARG A 56 13.66 -16.51 -2.76
N LEU A 57 12.48 -16.18 -3.27
CA LEU A 57 12.28 -15.44 -4.52
C LEU A 57 13.17 -14.18 -4.59
N PHE A 58 13.20 -13.37 -3.53
CA PHE A 58 13.90 -12.09 -3.59
C PHE A 58 15.42 -12.27 -3.76
N GLY A 59 15.96 -13.39 -3.30
CA GLY A 59 17.34 -13.79 -3.55
C GLY A 59 17.56 -14.36 -4.95
N MET A 60 16.64 -15.18 -5.45
CA MET A 60 16.77 -15.81 -6.78
C MET A 60 16.64 -14.84 -7.94
N TYR A 61 15.78 -13.83 -7.80
CA TYR A 61 15.57 -12.80 -8.82
C TYR A 61 16.43 -11.53 -8.58
N GLU A 62 17.37 -11.57 -7.63
CA GLU A 62 18.27 -10.45 -7.30
C GLU A 62 17.55 -9.13 -6.93
N ILE A 63 16.29 -9.21 -6.47
CA ILE A 63 15.43 -8.07 -6.11
C ILE A 63 15.34 -7.85 -4.59
N LYS A 64 16.40 -8.17 -3.83
CA LYS A 64 16.43 -7.98 -2.37
C LYS A 64 16.19 -6.53 -1.94
N TRP A 65 16.49 -5.56 -2.81
CA TRP A 65 16.21 -4.16 -2.56
C TRP A 65 14.71 -3.89 -2.32
N VAL A 66 13.81 -4.68 -2.92
CA VAL A 66 12.35 -4.57 -2.70
C VAL A 66 12.01 -4.90 -1.25
N VAL A 67 12.68 -5.89 -0.66
CA VAL A 67 12.47 -6.27 0.74
C VAL A 67 12.94 -5.15 1.67
N VAL A 68 14.15 -4.64 1.45
CA VAL A 68 14.71 -3.50 2.21
C VAL A 68 13.79 -2.29 2.10
N PHE A 69 13.34 -1.94 0.89
CA PHE A 69 12.40 -0.86 0.67
C PHE A 69 11.08 -1.06 1.42
N THR A 70 10.51 -2.27 1.36
CA THR A 70 9.23 -2.61 1.98
C THR A 70 9.27 -2.57 3.50
N LEU A 71 10.41 -2.97 4.10
CA LEU A 71 10.58 -3.01 5.56
C LEU A 71 11.02 -1.67 6.12
N ASP A 72 11.98 -1.00 5.45
CA ASP A 72 12.67 0.15 6.04
C ASP A 72 12.10 1.48 5.56
N PHE A 73 11.62 1.60 4.32
CA PHE A 73 11.24 2.91 3.75
C PHE A 73 9.72 3.07 3.59
N TRP A 74 9.04 2.03 3.11
CA TRP A 74 7.61 2.07 2.82
C TRP A 74 6.74 2.37 4.05
N PRO A 75 7.04 1.89 5.27
CA PRO A 75 6.27 2.26 6.45
C PRO A 75 6.27 3.77 6.72
N TYR A 76 7.38 4.47 6.44
CA TYR A 76 7.45 5.93 6.55
C TYR A 76 6.59 6.63 5.49
N ILE A 77 6.50 6.08 4.28
CA ILE A 77 5.59 6.58 3.23
C ILE A 77 4.14 6.43 3.69
N ASN A 78 3.77 5.28 4.26
CA ASN A 78 2.43 5.06 4.81
C ASN A 78 2.11 6.02 5.95
N LEU A 79 3.07 6.26 6.84
CA LEU A 79 2.93 7.23 7.94
C LEU A 79 2.73 8.65 7.40
N LEU A 80 3.50 9.07 6.40
CA LEU A 80 3.37 10.39 5.77
C LEU A 80 1.98 10.57 5.14
N LEU A 81 1.51 9.57 4.39
CA LEU A 81 0.18 9.59 3.78
C LEU A 81 -0.94 9.66 4.84
N PHE A 82 -0.77 8.96 5.95
CA PHE A 82 -1.71 9.03 7.07
C PHE A 82 -1.74 10.42 7.70
N ILE A 83 -0.58 11.05 7.94
CA ILE A 83 -0.50 12.42 8.45
C ILE A 83 -1.20 13.40 7.50
N LEU A 84 -0.96 13.27 6.19
CA LEU A 84 -1.63 14.10 5.18
C LEU A 84 -3.15 13.92 5.17
N LEU A 85 -3.64 12.69 5.36
CA LEU A 85 -5.07 12.41 5.48
C LEU A 85 -5.68 13.10 6.69
N VAL A 86 -5.04 12.99 7.85
CA VAL A 86 -5.50 13.61 9.10
C VAL A 86 -5.50 15.13 8.97
N PHE A 87 -4.43 15.70 8.42
CA PHE A 87 -4.34 17.14 8.20
C PHE A 87 -5.44 17.66 7.26
N ASN A 88 -5.68 16.96 6.15
CA ASN A 88 -6.74 17.31 5.19
C ASN A 88 -8.13 17.23 5.84
N TYR A 89 -8.37 16.22 6.67
CA TYR A 89 -9.61 16.10 7.44
C TYR A 89 -9.86 17.32 8.35
N PHE A 90 -8.88 17.71 9.16
CA PHE A 90 -9.02 18.86 10.06
C PHE A 90 -9.11 20.19 9.33
N LYS A 91 -8.37 20.37 8.23
CA LYS A 91 -8.46 21.56 7.39
C LYS A 91 -9.89 21.75 6.86
N ASN A 92 -10.45 20.72 6.24
CA ASN A 92 -11.80 20.79 5.66
C ASN A 92 -12.87 21.05 6.74
N ARG A 93 -12.71 20.46 7.94
CA ARG A 93 -13.62 20.70 9.06
C ARG A 93 -13.56 22.16 9.56
N ASN A 94 -12.37 22.74 9.65
CA ASN A 94 -12.21 24.13 10.08
C ASN A 94 -12.78 25.12 9.06
N GLU A 95 -12.71 24.82 7.76
CA GLU A 95 -13.32 25.63 6.71
C GLU A 95 -14.86 25.59 6.79
N GLN A 96 -15.45 24.42 7.09
CA GLN A 96 -16.89 24.30 7.32
C GLN A 96 -17.36 25.13 8.51
N ASN A 97 -16.68 25.04 9.66
CA ASN A 97 -17.02 25.80 10.86
C ASN A 97 -16.89 27.33 10.69
N LYS A 98 -16.14 27.82 9.70
CA LYS A 98 -16.01 29.26 9.39
C LYS A 98 -17.09 29.78 8.45
N ALA A 99 -17.81 28.88 7.77
CA ALA A 99 -18.86 29.22 6.82
C ALA A 99 -20.27 29.21 7.45
N GLU A 100 -20.39 28.68 8.67
CA GLU A 100 -21.57 28.73 9.55
C GLU A 100 -21.52 29.97 10.46
#